data_AF-A0A1I6UL98-F1
#
_entry.id   AF-A0A1I6UL98-F1
#
_cell.length_a   1.000
_cell.length_b   1.000
_cell.length_c   1.000
_cell.angle_alpha   90.00
_cell.angle_beta   90.00
_cell.angle_gamma   90.00
#
_symmetry.space_group_name_H-M   'P 1'
#
loop_
_entity.id
_entity.type
_entity.pdbx_description
1 polymer ?
#
loop_
_entity_poly.entity_id
_entity_poly.type
_entity_poly.pdbx_seq_one_letter_code
_entity_poly.pdbx_strand_id
1 'polypeptide(L)'
;MPKTTIKPIVKQLKELPATAICGNDISSSCLYVSSLTILYAGQYAWISLLIVALVLYLFRKIYGEVVGAIPLNGGAYNALLNTTSKSVASLAATLTILSYMATAVISASEAMQYAHGLLDNWPVMITTIILLFLFMSVTIMGIGESSRVAVVIFVFHLSSLIILSLFCGWFIVNNGLGIFNKNLSLPVQGSVTNALFFGFSAAMLGISGFESSANFVEEQQRGVFRKTLRNMWVIVSVFNPLMAFLALAILPIPEVKLHQEALLSHLGLKAGGSWLSFLISIDAALVLSGAVLTSFVGVSGLTERMTLDRILPSFLLKRNKKGSTYLIAFSFFLLCTSVMLITKGRLEALAGVYTIAFLSVMVLFGIGNILLKIRRKNLPRPERSNWIALLLAIGMVILALIGNAIMNPAYLNVFIEYFIPTMLIVVIMLNRVFILKLILNIILYFFRPLERSVRRLHAGILRIINKINEQEFVYFTKDDDVATLNKVMLYIKRNEHTRRLKIVAVLKENEKISETLLSDIEVLDREYPDVKLEFIQMEGEFGPKLIKKLSKQWNLPINFMFIASPGDHFPYRIEELGGVRLII
;
A
#
# COMPACT_ATOMS: atom_id res chain seq x y z
N MET A 1 7.52 -7.09 -17.33
CA MET A 1 7.42 -8.09 -16.24
C MET A 1 8.58 -7.83 -15.28
N PRO A 2 8.36 -7.63 -13.97
CA PRO A 2 9.48 -7.54 -13.04
C PRO A 2 10.18 -8.90 -13.02
N LYS A 3 11.50 -8.91 -13.26
CA LYS A 3 12.34 -10.09 -13.07
C LYS A 3 12.02 -10.68 -11.70
N THR A 4 11.39 -11.85 -11.67
CA THR A 4 11.18 -12.64 -10.47
C THR A 4 12.56 -12.98 -9.91
N THR A 5 13.05 -12.17 -8.99
CA THR A 5 14.21 -12.51 -8.18
C THR A 5 13.82 -13.74 -7.36
N ILE A 6 14.23 -14.91 -7.86
CA ILE A 6 14.09 -16.21 -7.20
C ILE A 6 14.55 -16.02 -5.74
N LYS A 7 13.67 -16.35 -4.78
CA LYS A 7 13.98 -16.25 -3.34
C LYS A 7 15.28 -17.06 -3.14
N PRO A 8 16.40 -16.44 -2.74
CA PRO A 8 17.62 -17.20 -2.49
C PRO A 8 17.29 -18.28 -1.47
N ILE A 9 17.90 -19.46 -1.59
CA ILE A 9 17.67 -20.57 -0.65
C ILE A 9 18.20 -20.13 0.72
N VAL A 10 17.33 -19.52 1.52
CA VAL A 10 17.62 -19.14 2.91
C VAL A 10 17.57 -20.41 3.73
N LYS A 11 18.62 -20.69 4.49
CA LYS A 11 18.65 -21.79 5.45
C LYS A 11 17.49 -21.61 6.45
N GLN A 12 16.53 -22.52 6.41
CA GLN A 12 15.35 -22.45 7.28
C GLN A 12 15.73 -22.53 8.76
N LEU A 13 14.98 -21.79 9.59
CA LEU A 13 15.18 -21.67 11.02
C LEU A 13 14.88 -22.99 11.74
N LYS A 14 15.81 -23.38 12.62
CA LYS A 14 15.63 -24.46 13.60
C LYS A 14 14.74 -23.97 14.75
N GLU A 15 14.43 -24.90 15.66
CA GLU A 15 13.54 -24.67 16.80
C GLU A 15 13.93 -23.48 17.69
N LEU A 16 15.18 -23.40 18.16
CA LEU A 16 15.60 -22.32 19.04
C LEU A 16 15.57 -20.93 18.35
N PRO A 17 16.15 -20.73 17.15
CA PRO A 17 16.05 -19.44 16.47
C PRO A 17 14.61 -19.01 16.14
N ALA A 18 13.75 -19.95 15.74
CA ALA A 18 12.34 -19.65 15.49
C ALA A 18 11.59 -19.30 16.79
N THR A 19 11.90 -20.01 17.88
CA THR A 19 11.36 -19.70 19.22
C THR A 19 11.85 -18.35 19.69
N ALA A 20 13.13 -18.02 19.54
CA ALA A 20 13.71 -16.79 20.07
C ALA A 20 13.18 -15.52 19.41
N ILE A 21 12.84 -15.55 18.11
CA ILE A 21 12.21 -14.41 17.43
C ILE A 21 10.94 -14.03 18.18
N CYS A 22 9.91 -14.87 18.19
CA CYS A 22 8.66 -14.56 18.90
C CYS A 22 8.77 -14.60 20.42
N GLY A 23 9.75 -15.37 20.91
CA GLY A 23 10.01 -15.61 22.30
C GLY A 23 10.36 -14.33 23.02
N ASN A 24 11.19 -13.47 22.42
CA ASN A 24 11.54 -12.17 22.99
C ASN A 24 10.30 -11.31 23.25
N ASP A 25 9.38 -11.24 22.29
CA ASP A 25 8.13 -10.48 22.44
C ASP A 25 7.28 -11.04 23.59
N ILE A 26 6.93 -12.33 23.50
CA ILE A 26 6.00 -12.92 24.46
C ILE A 26 6.59 -13.07 25.87
N SER A 27 7.90 -13.33 26.01
CA SER A 27 8.55 -13.46 27.32
C SER A 27 8.83 -12.12 27.97
N SER A 28 9.12 -11.07 27.18
CA SER A 28 9.28 -9.70 27.71
C SER A 28 8.03 -9.21 28.43
N SER A 29 6.87 -9.78 28.13
CA SER A 29 5.61 -9.37 28.73
C SER A 29 5.56 -9.43 30.25
N CYS A 30 6.35 -10.30 30.90
CA CYS A 30 6.42 -10.35 32.35
C CYS A 30 6.87 -9.03 33.00
N LEU A 31 7.58 -8.17 32.24
CA LEU A 31 8.06 -6.87 32.69
C LEU A 31 6.94 -5.86 32.96
N TYR A 32 5.83 -5.93 32.21
CA TYR A 32 4.69 -5.01 32.36
C TYR A 32 3.41 -5.72 32.80
N VAL A 33 3.17 -6.96 32.40
CA VAL A 33 1.89 -7.64 32.67
C VAL A 33 1.71 -7.98 34.13
N SER A 34 2.79 -8.28 34.85
CA SER A 34 2.72 -8.60 36.28
C SER A 34 2.23 -7.41 37.10
N SER A 35 2.77 -6.21 36.86
CA SER A 35 2.32 -5.00 37.55
C SER A 35 0.88 -4.63 37.17
N LEU A 36 0.55 -4.60 35.87
CA LEU A 36 -0.80 -4.34 35.38
C LEU A 36 -1.84 -5.29 35.99
N THR A 37 -1.54 -6.59 36.04
CA THR A 37 -2.48 -7.57 36.59
C THR A 37 -2.64 -7.39 38.10
N ILE A 38 -1.58 -7.07 38.84
CA ILE A 38 -1.66 -6.78 40.28
C ILE A 38 -2.52 -5.54 40.54
N LEU A 39 -2.44 -4.51 39.70
CA LEU A 39 -3.27 -3.30 39.84
C LEU A 39 -4.77 -3.61 39.76
N TYR A 40 -5.19 -4.55 38.92
CA TYR A 40 -6.61 -4.87 38.72
C TYR A 40 -7.12 -6.08 39.54
N ALA A 41 -6.31 -7.12 39.71
CA ALA A 41 -6.69 -8.33 40.46
C ALA A 41 -6.18 -8.37 41.90
N GLY A 42 -5.32 -7.43 42.30
CA GLY A 42 -4.70 -7.42 43.62
C GLY A 42 -4.00 -8.74 43.91
N GLN A 43 -4.36 -9.34 45.05
CA GLN A 43 -3.75 -10.59 45.51
C GLN A 43 -4.01 -11.82 44.60
N TYR A 44 -4.96 -11.73 43.65
CA TYR A 44 -5.30 -12.82 42.74
C TYR A 44 -4.62 -12.74 41.36
N ALA A 45 -3.69 -11.81 41.17
CA ALA A 45 -3.08 -11.57 39.87
C ALA A 45 -2.41 -12.80 39.23
N TRP A 46 -1.71 -13.59 40.04
CA TRP A 46 -1.08 -14.84 39.59
C TRP A 46 -2.11 -15.86 39.06
N ILE A 47 -3.32 -15.88 39.62
CA ILE A 47 -4.43 -16.73 39.14
C ILE A 47 -4.93 -16.23 37.78
N SER A 48 -5.13 -14.92 37.62
CA SER A 48 -5.53 -14.34 36.33
C SER A 48 -4.52 -14.69 35.22
N LEU A 49 -3.22 -14.68 35.53
CA LEU A 49 -2.16 -15.07 34.58
C LEU A 49 -2.16 -16.56 34.26
N LEU A 50 -2.53 -17.43 35.22
CA LEU A 50 -2.75 -18.86 34.96
C LEU A 50 -3.96 -19.09 34.03
N ILE A 51 -5.04 -18.30 34.17
CA ILE A 51 -6.18 -18.35 33.25
C ILE A 51 -5.75 -17.94 31.83
N VAL A 52 -4.90 -16.92 31.70
CA VAL A 52 -4.32 -16.52 30.41
C VAL A 52 -3.46 -17.64 29.82
N ALA A 53 -2.63 -18.30 30.63
CA ALA A 53 -1.84 -19.46 30.21
C ALA A 53 -2.72 -20.62 29.69
N LEU A 54 -3.89 -20.84 30.29
CA LEU A 54 -4.88 -21.80 29.82
C LEU A 54 -5.47 -21.37 28.46
N VAL A 55 -5.83 -20.10 28.27
CA VAL A 55 -6.32 -19.59 26.97
C VAL A 55 -5.27 -19.81 25.89
N LEU A 56 -4.00 -19.50 26.17
CA LEU A 56 -2.90 -19.69 25.22
C LEU A 56 -2.67 -21.18 24.90
N TYR A 57 -2.84 -22.08 25.87
CA TYR A 57 -2.81 -23.53 25.64
C TYR A 57 -3.86 -23.98 24.61
N LEU A 58 -5.07 -23.43 24.68
CA LEU A 58 -6.12 -23.71 23.69
C LEU A 58 -5.73 -23.14 22.32
N PHE A 59 -5.26 -21.89 22.26
CA PHE A 59 -4.83 -21.26 21.02
C PHE A 59 -3.65 -21.96 20.35
N ARG A 60 -2.77 -22.63 21.09
CA ARG A 60 -1.70 -23.46 20.50
C ARG A 60 -2.22 -24.48 19.50
N LYS A 61 -3.27 -25.22 19.84
CA LYS A 61 -3.87 -26.20 18.91
C LYS A 61 -4.62 -25.53 17.76
N ILE A 62 -5.22 -24.36 18.00
CA ILE A 62 -5.95 -23.59 16.98
C ILE A 62 -4.98 -23.08 15.91
N TYR A 63 -3.88 -22.44 16.32
CA TYR A 63 -2.80 -22.02 15.42
C TYR A 63 -2.13 -23.22 14.74
N GLY A 64 -1.84 -24.29 15.49
CA GLY A 64 -1.27 -25.52 14.96
C GLY A 64 -2.11 -26.17 13.85
N GLU A 65 -3.44 -26.13 13.96
CA GLU A 65 -4.35 -26.64 12.92
C GLU A 65 -4.40 -25.73 11.69
N VAL A 66 -4.59 -24.42 11.87
CA VAL A 66 -4.73 -23.48 10.73
C VAL A 66 -3.44 -23.38 9.93
N VAL A 67 -2.34 -23.03 10.61
CA VAL A 67 -1.04 -22.83 9.95
C VAL A 67 -0.45 -24.17 9.53
N GLY A 68 -0.73 -25.26 10.25
CA GLY A 68 -0.36 -26.60 9.83
C GLY A 68 -1.05 -27.05 8.53
N ALA A 69 -2.27 -26.58 8.28
CA ALA A 69 -3.00 -26.84 7.02
C ALA A 69 -2.57 -25.91 5.89
N ILE A 70 -2.25 -24.66 6.20
CA ILE A 70 -1.84 -23.63 5.24
C ILE A 70 -0.52 -22.99 5.72
N PRO A 71 0.63 -23.64 5.48
CA PRO A 71 1.94 -23.22 6.00
C PRO A 71 2.54 -22.09 5.15
N LEU A 72 1.77 -21.00 5.01
CA LEU A 72 2.17 -19.78 4.29
C LEU A 72 2.06 -18.60 5.25
N ASN A 73 2.91 -17.60 5.04
CA ASN A 73 2.93 -16.38 5.86
C ASN A 73 1.58 -15.63 5.78
N GLY A 74 1.36 -14.74 6.74
CA GLY A 74 0.16 -13.90 6.83
C GLY A 74 -0.87 -14.37 7.87
N GLY A 75 -0.57 -15.35 8.73
CA GLY A 75 -1.37 -15.66 9.92
C GLY A 75 -2.89 -15.59 9.74
N ALA A 76 -3.55 -14.69 10.48
CA ALA A 76 -5.01 -14.48 10.43
C ALA A 76 -5.50 -14.04 9.04
N TYR A 77 -4.74 -13.20 8.34
CA TYR A 77 -5.05 -12.79 6.97
C TYR A 77 -5.16 -14.00 6.05
N ASN A 78 -4.18 -14.90 6.08
CA ASN A 78 -4.17 -16.05 5.19
C ASN A 78 -5.24 -17.10 5.56
N ALA A 79 -5.51 -17.28 6.86
CA ALA A 79 -6.61 -18.10 7.37
C ALA A 79 -7.97 -17.64 6.81
N LEU A 80 -8.22 -16.32 6.84
CA LEU A 80 -9.44 -15.73 6.33
C LEU A 80 -9.46 -15.66 4.80
N LEU A 81 -8.34 -15.38 4.13
CA LEU A 81 -8.25 -15.30 2.67
C LEU A 81 -8.72 -16.61 2.01
N ASN A 82 -8.33 -17.75 2.57
CA ASN A 82 -8.66 -19.07 2.01
C ASN A 82 -10.07 -19.56 2.35
N THR A 83 -10.77 -18.86 3.25
CA THR A 83 -12.09 -19.28 3.78
C THR A 83 -13.20 -18.24 3.59
N THR A 84 -12.86 -16.97 3.33
CA THR A 84 -13.78 -15.83 3.19
C THR A 84 -13.52 -15.02 1.90
N SER A 85 -13.29 -13.71 2.01
CA SER A 85 -13.04 -12.77 0.91
C SER A 85 -11.78 -11.96 1.18
N LYS A 86 -11.21 -11.35 0.13
CA LYS A 86 -10.03 -10.47 0.26
C LYS A 86 -10.29 -9.31 1.21
N SER A 87 -11.50 -8.75 1.25
CA SER A 87 -11.84 -7.62 2.10
C SER A 87 -11.82 -7.98 3.59
N VAL A 88 -12.39 -9.14 3.96
CA VAL A 88 -12.38 -9.62 5.35
C VAL A 88 -10.97 -10.02 5.78
N ALA A 89 -10.22 -10.68 4.89
CA ALA A 89 -8.82 -10.97 5.15
C ALA A 89 -8.00 -9.68 5.38
N SER A 90 -8.18 -8.68 4.51
CA SER A 90 -7.53 -7.38 4.63
C SER A 90 -7.83 -6.66 5.94
N LEU A 91 -9.06 -6.78 6.47
CA LEU A 91 -9.39 -6.25 7.79
C LEU A 91 -8.50 -6.86 8.88
N ALA A 92 -8.35 -8.19 8.89
CA ALA A 92 -7.47 -8.87 9.84
C ALA A 92 -6.01 -8.46 9.65
N ALA A 93 -5.57 -8.26 8.41
CA ALA A 93 -4.22 -7.78 8.13
C ALA A 93 -3.99 -6.36 8.65
N THR A 94 -4.94 -5.43 8.45
CA THR A 94 -4.87 -4.06 8.97
C THR A 94 -4.74 -4.05 10.49
N LEU A 95 -5.56 -4.85 11.19
CA LEU A 95 -5.46 -5.00 12.65
C LEU A 95 -4.11 -5.58 13.06
N THR A 96 -3.59 -6.55 12.31
CA THR A 96 -2.28 -7.15 12.60
C THR A 96 -1.14 -6.15 12.38
N ILE A 97 -1.19 -5.31 11.33
CA ILE A 97 -0.20 -4.24 11.10
C ILE A 97 -0.23 -3.21 12.24
N LEU A 98 -1.42 -2.81 12.69
CA LEU A 98 -1.59 -1.90 13.81
C LEU A 98 -1.08 -2.51 15.13
N SER A 99 -1.37 -3.78 15.36
CA SER A 99 -0.83 -4.54 16.50
C SER A 99 0.70 -4.50 16.48
N TYR A 100 1.33 -4.81 15.35
CA TYR A 100 2.78 -4.76 15.22
C TYR A 100 3.37 -3.38 15.44
N MET A 101 2.74 -2.36 14.85
CA MET A 101 3.18 -0.98 15.03
C MET A 101 3.14 -0.59 16.50
N ALA A 102 2.05 -0.92 17.21
CA ALA A 102 1.90 -0.61 18.62
C ALA A 102 2.92 -1.40 19.47
N THR A 103 3.09 -2.71 19.23
CA THR A 103 4.14 -3.53 19.87
C THR A 103 5.52 -2.90 19.67
N ALA A 104 5.90 -2.58 18.43
CA ALA A 104 7.21 -2.02 18.14
C ALA A 104 7.45 -0.69 18.86
N VAL A 105 6.48 0.23 18.85
CA VAL A 105 6.66 1.56 19.46
C VAL A 105 6.62 1.48 20.99
N ILE A 106 5.72 0.70 21.57
CA ILE A 106 5.60 0.52 23.03
C ILE A 106 6.87 -0.16 23.55
N SER A 107 7.26 -1.31 23.00
CA SER A 107 8.43 -2.04 23.47
C SER A 107 9.71 -1.23 23.27
N ALA A 108 9.86 -0.50 22.16
CA ALA A 108 11.01 0.36 21.97
C ALA A 108 11.07 1.51 23.00
N SER A 109 9.91 2.09 23.35
CA SER A 109 9.86 3.18 24.33
C SER A 109 10.09 2.70 25.75
N GLU A 110 9.48 1.58 26.14
CA GLU A 110 9.73 0.93 27.44
C GLU A 110 11.20 0.51 27.57
N ALA A 111 11.81 -0.04 26.51
CA ALA A 111 13.23 -0.38 26.52
C ALA A 111 14.10 0.84 26.84
N MET A 112 13.77 2.01 26.26
CA MET A 112 14.49 3.26 26.51
C MET A 112 14.18 3.85 27.89
N GLN A 113 13.00 3.62 28.46
CA GLN A 113 12.71 4.00 29.85
C GLN A 113 13.53 3.18 30.85
N TYR A 114 13.61 1.86 30.66
CA TYR A 114 14.50 1.00 31.46
C TYR A 114 15.97 1.39 31.32
N ALA A 115 16.40 1.75 30.11
CA ALA A 115 17.76 2.24 29.87
C ALA A 115 17.98 3.64 30.48
N HIS A 116 16.97 4.51 30.52
CA HIS A 116 17.07 5.84 31.14
C HIS A 116 17.42 5.78 32.62
N GLY A 117 16.96 4.74 33.34
CA GLY A 117 17.38 4.48 34.71
C GLY A 117 18.86 4.11 34.89
N LEU A 118 19.61 3.88 33.79
CA LEU A 118 21.03 3.50 33.80
C LEU A 118 21.97 4.64 33.42
N LEU A 119 21.51 5.61 32.63
CA LEU A 119 22.28 6.74 32.11
C LEU A 119 21.44 8.02 32.21
N ASP A 120 21.95 9.07 32.86
CA ASP A 120 21.19 10.32 33.00
C ASP A 120 21.07 11.10 31.68
N ASN A 121 19.95 11.83 31.50
CA ASN A 121 19.77 12.95 30.56
C ASN A 121 19.77 12.69 29.04
N TRP A 122 19.17 11.59 28.58
CA TRP A 122 18.99 11.30 27.14
C TRP A 122 17.50 11.32 26.73
N PRO A 123 17.16 11.97 25.60
CA PRO A 123 15.78 12.16 25.16
C PRO A 123 15.16 10.85 24.68
N VAL A 124 14.28 10.26 25.51
CA VAL A 124 13.58 8.98 25.26
C VAL A 124 12.98 8.92 23.86
N MET A 125 12.41 10.01 23.37
CA MET A 125 11.79 10.00 22.05
C MET A 125 12.79 9.73 20.92
N ILE A 126 13.95 10.38 20.96
CA ILE A 126 14.98 10.25 19.92
C ILE A 126 15.64 8.87 20.01
N THR A 127 15.92 8.39 21.23
CA THR A 127 16.56 7.09 21.44
C THR A 127 15.65 5.94 21.00
N THR A 128 14.34 6.05 21.20
CA THR A 128 13.38 5.08 20.64
C THR A 128 13.39 5.06 19.12
N ILE A 129 13.43 6.22 18.45
CA ILE A 129 13.51 6.27 16.97
C ILE A 129 14.82 5.64 16.48
N ILE A 130 15.94 5.89 17.17
CA ILE A 130 17.23 5.26 16.87
C ILE A 130 17.15 3.74 17.05
N LEU A 131 16.51 3.27 18.12
CA LEU A 131 16.31 1.85 18.36
C LEU A 131 15.47 1.18 17.26
N LEU A 132 14.35 1.81 16.88
CA LEU A 132 13.52 1.35 15.76
C LEU A 132 14.33 1.28 14.45
N PHE A 133 15.19 2.27 14.19
CA PHE A 133 16.07 2.28 13.02
C PHE A 133 17.12 1.15 13.07
N LEU A 134 17.69 0.88 14.23
CA LEU A 134 18.65 -0.21 14.44
C LEU A 134 18.00 -1.58 14.13
N PHE A 135 16.81 -1.84 14.68
CA PHE A 135 16.11 -3.12 14.45
C PHE A 135 15.52 -3.26 13.05
N MET A 136 15.12 -2.15 12.42
CA MET A 136 14.85 -2.13 10.98
C MET A 136 16.10 -2.59 10.20
N SER A 137 17.28 -2.05 10.53
CA SER A 137 18.53 -2.40 9.84
C SER A 137 18.89 -3.87 10.02
N VAL A 138 18.76 -4.42 11.24
CA VAL A 138 18.95 -5.85 11.53
C VAL A 138 17.98 -6.72 10.74
N THR A 139 16.73 -6.29 10.54
CA THR A 139 15.73 -7.01 9.73
C THR A 139 16.09 -6.98 8.24
N ILE A 140 16.63 -5.86 7.75
CA ILE A 140 17.09 -5.72 6.36
C ILE A 140 18.30 -6.61 6.07
N MET A 141 19.17 -6.88 7.05
CA MET A 141 20.30 -7.81 6.92
C MET A 141 19.86 -9.27 6.66
N GLY A 142 18.61 -9.60 6.97
CA GLY A 142 17.96 -10.88 6.65
C GLY A 142 17.73 -11.76 7.87
N ILE A 143 16.72 -12.64 7.78
CA ILE A 143 16.19 -13.39 8.92
C ILE A 143 17.23 -14.29 9.61
N GLY A 144 18.24 -14.77 8.88
CA GLY A 144 19.33 -15.55 9.47
C GLY A 144 20.10 -14.76 10.52
N GLU A 145 20.52 -13.53 10.19
CA GLU A 145 21.23 -12.65 11.12
C GLU A 145 20.30 -12.13 12.23
N SER A 146 19.08 -11.74 11.88
CA SER A 146 18.04 -11.36 12.85
C SER A 146 17.81 -12.45 13.90
N SER A 147 17.75 -13.72 13.47
CA SER A 147 17.52 -14.84 14.38
C SER A 147 18.69 -15.08 15.34
N ARG A 148 19.93 -14.76 14.97
CA ARG A 148 21.09 -14.87 15.89
C ARG A 148 21.02 -13.82 16.97
N VAL A 149 20.73 -12.57 16.59
CA VAL A 149 20.51 -11.47 17.55
C VAL A 149 19.37 -11.84 18.49
N ALA A 150 18.25 -12.34 17.95
CA ALA A 150 17.11 -12.77 18.75
C ALA A 150 17.49 -13.86 19.78
N VAL A 151 18.28 -14.87 19.38
CA VAL A 151 18.71 -15.96 20.29
C VAL A 151 19.57 -15.45 21.43
N VAL A 152 20.51 -14.53 21.17
CA VAL A 152 21.36 -13.97 22.23
C VAL A 152 20.51 -13.23 23.27
N ILE A 153 19.62 -12.34 22.82
CA ILE A 153 18.70 -11.60 23.69
C ILE A 153 17.82 -12.57 24.48
N PHE A 154 17.25 -13.57 23.80
CA PHE A 154 16.31 -14.51 24.42
C PHE A 154 16.95 -15.38 25.49
N VAL A 155 18.15 -15.91 25.25
CA VAL A 155 18.88 -16.73 26.22
C VAL A 155 19.33 -15.90 27.41
N PHE A 156 19.80 -14.66 27.16
CA PHE A 156 20.14 -13.73 28.22
C PHE A 156 18.93 -13.47 29.12
N HIS A 157 17.77 -13.20 28.53
CA HIS A 157 16.54 -12.93 29.25
C HIS A 157 16.04 -14.10 30.10
N LEU A 158 15.97 -15.31 29.53
CA LEU A 158 15.58 -16.48 30.31
C LEU A 158 16.55 -16.75 31.46
N SER A 159 17.85 -16.51 31.26
CA SER A 159 18.85 -16.65 32.31
C SER A 159 18.65 -15.60 33.43
N SER A 160 18.41 -14.34 33.06
CA SER A 160 18.13 -13.25 33.99
C SER A 160 16.87 -13.50 34.82
N LEU A 161 15.78 -13.99 34.21
CA LEU A 161 14.55 -14.34 34.93
C LEU A 161 14.74 -15.53 35.89
N ILE A 162 15.54 -16.53 35.50
CA ILE A 162 15.89 -17.65 36.40
C ILE A 162 16.68 -17.12 37.61
N ILE A 163 17.70 -16.28 37.38
CA ILE A 163 18.49 -15.67 38.45
C ILE A 163 17.59 -14.85 39.38
N LEU A 164 16.74 -13.98 38.84
CA LEU A 164 15.78 -13.20 39.64
C LEU A 164 14.87 -14.11 40.47
N SER A 165 14.33 -15.17 39.87
CA SER A 165 13.46 -16.13 40.57
C SER A 165 14.18 -16.82 41.73
N LEU A 166 15.44 -17.21 41.54
CA LEU A 166 16.25 -17.86 42.58
C LEU A 166 16.53 -16.91 43.75
N PHE A 167 16.90 -15.65 43.47
CA PHE A 167 17.13 -14.65 44.52
C PHE A 167 15.84 -14.27 45.25
N CYS A 168 14.72 -14.15 44.54
CA CYS A 168 13.42 -13.94 45.17
C CYS A 168 13.01 -15.13 46.06
N GLY A 169 13.24 -16.36 45.58
CA GLY A 169 13.01 -17.57 46.37
C GLY A 169 13.87 -17.61 47.63
N TRP A 170 15.16 -17.28 47.50
CA TRP A 170 16.08 -17.18 48.64
C TRP A 170 15.66 -16.09 49.64
N PHE A 171 15.23 -14.93 49.15
CA PHE A 171 14.68 -13.86 49.99
C PHE A 171 13.46 -14.34 50.79
N ILE A 172 12.53 -15.05 50.15
CA ILE A 172 11.32 -15.58 50.80
C ILE A 172 11.67 -16.65 51.84
N VAL A 173 12.64 -17.52 51.56
CA VAL A 173 13.11 -18.54 52.53
C VAL A 173 13.67 -17.88 53.80
N ASN A 174 14.40 -16.76 53.66
CA ASN A 174 15.01 -16.07 54.80
C ASN A 174 14.06 -15.13 55.56
N ASN A 175 13.10 -14.50 54.87
CA ASN A 175 12.20 -13.49 55.47
C ASN A 175 10.77 -14.01 55.73
N GLY A 176 10.44 -15.20 55.24
CA GLY A 176 9.11 -15.80 55.33
C GLY A 176 8.08 -15.17 54.39
N LEU A 177 6.84 -15.68 54.46
CA LEU A 177 5.69 -15.26 53.63
C LEU A 177 4.83 -14.16 54.27
N GLY A 178 5.38 -13.41 55.23
CA GLY A 178 4.61 -12.41 55.99
C GLY A 178 3.98 -11.32 55.13
N ILE A 179 4.71 -10.82 54.12
CA ILE A 179 4.21 -9.80 53.18
C ILE A 179 3.11 -10.39 52.29
N PHE A 180 3.31 -11.62 51.78
CA PHE A 180 2.30 -12.33 51.00
C PHE A 180 0.98 -12.48 51.77
N ASN A 181 1.05 -12.94 53.02
CA ASN A 181 -0.13 -13.12 53.87
C ASN A 181 -0.84 -11.79 54.16
N LYS A 182 -0.07 -10.70 54.37
CA LYS A 182 -0.64 -9.35 54.50
C LYS A 182 -1.36 -8.93 53.22
N ASN A 183 -0.75 -9.13 52.05
CA ASN A 183 -1.39 -8.84 50.77
C ASN A 183 -2.66 -9.67 50.55
N LEU A 184 -2.65 -10.97 50.89
CA LEU A 184 -3.84 -11.84 50.83
C LEU A 184 -4.98 -11.35 51.73
N SER A 185 -4.64 -10.77 52.89
CA SER A 185 -5.61 -10.24 53.86
C SER A 185 -6.21 -8.88 53.49
N LEU A 186 -5.69 -8.21 52.46
CA LEU A 186 -6.25 -6.94 52.00
C LEU A 186 -7.67 -7.14 51.47
N PRO A 187 -8.59 -6.19 51.74
CA PRO A 187 -9.94 -6.27 51.22
C PRO A 187 -9.91 -6.21 49.70
N VAL A 188 -10.63 -7.15 49.08
CA VAL A 188 -10.77 -7.20 47.62
C VAL A 188 -11.58 -5.98 47.18
N GLN A 189 -11.06 -5.22 46.22
CA GLN A 189 -11.81 -4.12 45.62
C GLN A 189 -12.93 -4.70 44.72
N GLY A 190 -14.17 -4.53 45.12
CA GLY A 190 -15.33 -5.15 44.45
C GLY A 190 -15.51 -6.62 44.85
N SER A 191 -15.76 -7.50 43.87
CA SER A 191 -15.85 -8.95 44.08
C SER A 191 -14.60 -9.66 43.57
N VAL A 192 -14.32 -10.85 44.10
CA VAL A 192 -13.25 -11.73 43.59
C VAL A 192 -13.43 -12.03 42.10
N THR A 193 -14.68 -12.20 41.66
CA THR A 193 -15.00 -12.42 40.24
C THR A 193 -14.65 -11.21 39.38
N ASN A 194 -14.94 -9.98 39.83
CA ASN A 194 -14.60 -8.77 39.10
C ASN A 194 -13.08 -8.54 39.08
N ALA A 195 -12.40 -8.77 40.20
CA ALA A 195 -10.94 -8.69 40.29
C ALA A 195 -10.27 -9.68 39.32
N LEU A 196 -10.73 -10.95 39.31
CA LEU A 196 -10.23 -11.95 38.37
C LEU A 196 -10.55 -11.59 36.92
N PHE A 197 -11.76 -11.10 36.62
CA PHE A 197 -12.16 -10.71 35.28
C PHE A 197 -11.31 -9.56 34.72
N PHE A 198 -11.20 -8.45 35.45
CA PHE A 198 -10.40 -7.30 35.01
C PHE A 198 -8.90 -7.60 35.04
N GLY A 199 -8.42 -8.39 36.00
CA GLY A 199 -7.07 -8.90 35.98
C GLY A 199 -6.80 -9.80 34.77
N PHE A 200 -7.73 -10.69 34.41
CA PHE A 200 -7.61 -11.52 33.22
C PHE A 200 -7.59 -10.66 31.95
N SER A 201 -8.47 -9.66 31.84
CA SER A 201 -8.48 -8.70 30.73
C SER A 201 -7.16 -7.95 30.59
N ALA A 202 -6.60 -7.44 31.69
CA ALA A 202 -5.27 -6.80 31.70
C ALA A 202 -4.16 -7.80 31.33
N ALA A 203 -4.21 -9.00 31.91
CA ALA A 203 -3.21 -10.05 31.73
C ALA A 203 -3.14 -10.58 30.29
N MET A 204 -4.21 -10.46 29.51
CA MET A 204 -4.24 -10.87 28.11
C MET A 204 -3.32 -10.04 27.20
N LEU A 205 -2.77 -8.91 27.69
CA LEU A 205 -1.66 -8.23 27.03
C LEU A 205 -0.36 -9.03 27.06
N GLY A 206 -0.22 -9.96 27.99
CA GLY A 206 0.99 -10.75 28.18
C GLY A 206 1.14 -11.96 27.26
N ILE A 207 0.38 -12.03 26.18
CA ILE A 207 0.44 -13.13 25.20
C ILE A 207 0.70 -12.68 23.76
N SER A 208 0.94 -11.38 23.56
CA SER A 208 1.36 -10.87 22.25
C SER A 208 2.73 -11.45 21.85
N GLY A 209 2.92 -11.64 20.55
CA GLY A 209 4.07 -12.33 19.99
C GLY A 209 3.76 -13.77 19.59
N PHE A 210 2.72 -14.38 20.15
CA PHE A 210 2.26 -15.72 19.78
C PHE A 210 1.82 -15.80 18.31
N GLU A 211 1.06 -14.79 17.87
CA GLU A 211 0.56 -14.57 16.51
C GLU A 211 1.70 -14.37 15.50
N SER A 212 2.84 -13.84 15.95
CA SER A 212 3.98 -13.51 15.10
C SER A 212 4.64 -14.71 14.46
N SER A 213 4.60 -15.84 15.15
CA SER A 213 5.16 -17.09 14.65
C SER A 213 4.52 -17.53 13.32
N ALA A 214 3.25 -17.17 13.10
CA ALA A 214 2.50 -17.51 11.88
C ALA A 214 2.83 -16.60 10.68
N ASN A 215 3.53 -15.48 10.92
CA ASN A 215 3.87 -14.51 9.89
C ASN A 215 5.26 -14.74 9.28
N PHE A 216 6.07 -15.66 9.80
CA PHE A 216 7.33 -16.12 9.18
C PHE A 216 7.43 -17.67 9.17
N VAL A 217 6.30 -18.35 9.09
CA VAL A 217 6.26 -19.83 9.09
C VAL A 217 7.01 -20.43 7.89
N GLU A 218 7.04 -19.74 6.76
CA GLU A 218 7.76 -20.18 5.54
C GLU A 218 9.28 -20.25 5.76
N GLU A 219 9.79 -19.44 6.68
CA GLU A 219 11.20 -19.39 7.06
C GLU A 219 11.57 -20.46 8.10
N GLN A 220 10.60 -21.18 8.66
CA GLN A 220 10.84 -22.24 9.65
C GLN A 220 10.98 -23.62 9.00
N GLN A 221 11.78 -24.50 9.61
CA GLN A 221 11.85 -25.90 9.17
C GLN A 221 10.52 -26.63 9.40
N ARG A 222 10.27 -27.67 8.60
CA ARG A 222 9.05 -28.49 8.71
C ARG A 222 8.85 -29.01 10.14
N GLY A 223 7.69 -28.73 10.71
CA GLY A 223 7.33 -29.15 12.07
C GLY A 223 7.83 -28.25 13.20
N VAL A 224 8.70 -27.27 12.94
CA VAL A 224 9.22 -26.35 13.96
C VAL A 224 8.13 -25.43 14.51
N PHE A 225 7.21 -24.95 13.68
CA PHE A 225 6.15 -24.04 14.08
C PHE A 225 5.40 -24.47 15.36
N ARG A 226 4.99 -25.74 15.44
CA ARG A 226 4.27 -26.25 16.63
C ARG A 226 5.13 -26.26 17.88
N LYS A 227 6.43 -26.54 17.71
CA LYS A 227 7.39 -26.53 18.82
C LYS A 227 7.63 -25.10 19.29
N THR A 228 7.73 -24.13 18.37
CA THR A 228 7.77 -22.70 18.68
C THR A 228 6.57 -22.30 19.55
N LEU A 229 5.34 -22.65 19.14
CA LEU A 229 4.13 -22.37 19.94
C LEU A 229 4.16 -23.04 21.32
N ARG A 230 4.62 -24.30 21.40
CA ARG A 230 4.76 -25.02 22.67
C ARG A 230 5.76 -24.32 23.59
N ASN A 231 6.93 -23.95 23.07
CA ASN A 231 8.01 -23.37 23.85
C ASN A 231 7.59 -22.00 24.40
N MET A 232 6.97 -21.14 23.57
CA MET A 232 6.41 -19.86 24.00
C MET A 232 5.34 -20.04 25.09
N TRP A 233 4.43 -20.99 24.91
CA TRP A 233 3.40 -21.29 25.92
C TRP A 233 4.00 -21.72 27.25
N VAL A 234 5.00 -22.61 27.25
CA VAL A 234 5.67 -23.05 28.49
C VAL A 234 6.28 -21.86 29.22
N ILE A 235 7.00 -21.00 28.51
CA ILE A 235 7.68 -19.84 29.10
C ILE A 235 6.69 -18.90 29.78
N VAL A 236 5.62 -18.52 29.08
CA VAL A 236 4.57 -17.64 29.62
C VAL A 236 3.85 -18.27 30.80
N SER A 237 3.54 -19.57 30.72
CA SER A 237 2.82 -20.29 31.78
C SER A 237 3.63 -20.39 33.07
N VAL A 238 4.95 -20.33 32.97
CA VAL A 238 5.86 -20.38 34.11
C VAL A 238 6.15 -18.96 34.60
N PHE A 239 6.77 -18.12 33.78
CA PHE A 239 7.33 -16.86 34.25
C PHE A 239 6.27 -15.80 34.55
N ASN A 240 5.19 -15.68 33.77
CA ASN A 240 4.22 -14.62 34.03
C ASN A 240 3.52 -14.79 35.39
N PRO A 241 2.90 -15.94 35.71
CA PRO A 241 2.33 -16.17 37.04
C PRO A 241 3.38 -16.15 38.16
N LEU A 242 4.57 -16.71 37.92
CA LEU A 242 5.65 -16.74 38.91
C LEU A 242 6.11 -15.33 39.29
N MET A 243 6.34 -14.44 38.32
CA MET A 243 6.78 -13.07 38.59
C MET A 243 5.72 -12.28 39.37
N ALA A 244 4.43 -12.45 39.04
CA ALA A 244 3.36 -11.83 39.80
C ALA A 244 3.27 -12.38 41.24
N PHE A 245 3.44 -13.69 41.42
CA PHE A 245 3.48 -14.31 42.74
C PHE A 245 4.68 -13.80 43.57
N LEU A 246 5.88 -13.80 43.00
CA LEU A 246 7.09 -13.32 43.68
C LEU A 246 6.99 -11.84 44.05
N ALA A 247 6.44 -11.00 43.16
CA ALA A 247 6.17 -9.60 43.46
C ALA A 247 5.21 -9.45 44.64
N LEU A 248 4.10 -10.19 44.66
CA LEU A 248 3.14 -10.19 45.78
C LEU A 248 3.72 -10.79 47.07
N ALA A 249 4.74 -11.64 46.98
CA ALA A 249 5.36 -12.26 48.14
C ALA A 249 6.41 -11.37 48.80
N ILE A 250 7.03 -10.46 48.05
CA ILE A 250 8.15 -9.62 48.50
C ILE A 250 7.74 -8.16 48.68
N LEU A 251 6.76 -7.67 47.92
CA LEU A 251 6.35 -6.27 47.90
C LEU A 251 4.89 -6.11 48.37
N PRO A 252 4.58 -5.14 49.25
CA PRO A 252 3.20 -4.71 49.49
C PRO A 252 2.53 -4.20 48.19
N ILE A 253 1.26 -4.51 47.97
CA ILE A 253 0.51 -4.06 46.77
C ILE A 253 0.61 -2.54 46.53
N PRO A 254 0.54 -1.65 47.54
CA PRO A 254 0.72 -0.21 47.32
C PRO A 254 2.09 0.17 46.73
N GLU A 255 3.15 -0.58 47.06
CA GLU A 255 4.51 -0.35 46.53
C GLU A 255 4.61 -0.78 45.05
N VAL A 256 3.89 -1.82 44.64
CA VAL A 256 3.81 -2.25 43.23
C VAL A 256 3.27 -1.12 42.33
N LYS A 257 2.31 -0.34 42.82
CA LYS A 257 1.74 0.79 42.08
C LYS A 257 2.74 1.92 41.85
N LEU A 258 3.67 2.13 42.79
CA LEU A 258 4.70 3.18 42.69
C LEU A 258 5.80 2.82 41.69
N HIS A 259 6.05 1.52 41.48
CA HIS A 259 7.10 1.01 40.60
C HIS A 259 6.54 0.22 39.41
N GLN A 260 5.37 0.62 38.89
CA GLN A 260 4.66 -0.14 37.85
C GLN A 260 5.52 -0.36 36.58
N GLU A 261 6.24 0.66 36.13
CA GLU A 261 7.02 0.65 34.88
C GLU A 261 8.32 -0.17 34.99
N ALA A 262 8.88 -0.30 36.19
CA ALA A 262 10.17 -0.96 36.44
C ALA A 262 10.08 -2.05 37.54
N LEU A 263 8.92 -2.71 37.66
CA LEU A 263 8.59 -3.58 38.80
C LEU A 263 9.62 -4.68 39.03
N LEU A 264 10.06 -5.36 37.97
CA LEU A 264 10.99 -6.49 38.10
C LEU A 264 12.39 -6.03 38.51
N SER A 265 12.83 -4.84 38.07
CA SER A 265 14.10 -4.27 38.52
C SER A 265 14.06 -3.89 40.00
N HIS A 266 12.93 -3.30 40.45
CA HIS A 266 12.69 -3.01 41.87
C HIS A 266 12.60 -4.27 42.73
N LEU A 267 11.95 -5.31 42.20
CA LEU A 267 11.92 -6.63 42.85
C LEU A 267 13.33 -7.20 43.01
N GLY A 268 14.17 -7.08 41.98
CA GLY A 268 15.59 -7.43 42.03
C GLY A 268 16.36 -6.64 43.09
N LEU A 269 16.11 -5.34 43.21
CA LEU A 269 16.71 -4.49 44.24
C LEU A 269 16.39 -4.99 45.65
N LYS A 270 15.14 -5.36 45.90
CA LYS A 270 14.69 -5.86 47.21
C LYS A 270 15.19 -7.27 47.51
N ALA A 271 15.20 -8.15 46.52
CA ALA A 271 15.56 -9.56 46.71
C ALA A 271 17.08 -9.81 46.74
N GLY A 272 17.85 -9.11 45.91
CA GLY A 272 19.27 -9.38 45.69
C GLY A 272 20.18 -8.15 45.68
N GLY A 273 19.64 -6.93 45.80
CA GLY A 273 20.42 -5.69 45.83
C GLY A 273 20.64 -5.05 44.45
N SER A 274 21.49 -4.02 44.42
CA SER A 274 21.68 -3.13 43.26
C SER A 274 22.18 -3.84 42.01
N TRP A 275 23.05 -4.84 42.14
CA TRP A 275 23.58 -5.59 41.00
C TRP A 275 22.48 -6.39 40.27
N LEU A 276 21.52 -6.96 41.02
CA LEU A 276 20.42 -7.72 40.45
C LEU A 276 19.42 -6.78 39.77
N SER A 277 19.11 -5.64 40.39
CA SER A 277 18.33 -4.58 39.75
C SER A 277 18.97 -4.12 38.44
N PHE A 278 20.29 -3.88 38.43
CA PHE A 278 21.03 -3.47 37.23
C PHE A 278 20.98 -4.54 36.12
N LEU A 279 21.18 -5.82 36.47
CA LEU A 279 21.06 -6.94 35.53
C LEU A 279 19.66 -6.97 34.88
N ILE A 280 18.61 -6.82 35.68
CA ILE A 280 17.22 -6.86 35.21
C ILE A 280 16.86 -5.62 34.39
N SER A 281 17.41 -4.45 34.70
CA SER A 281 17.23 -3.24 33.87
C SER A 281 17.89 -3.39 32.49
N ILE A 282 19.10 -3.95 32.43
CA ILE A 282 19.77 -4.26 31.14
C ILE A 282 18.97 -5.30 30.37
N ASP A 283 18.53 -6.36 31.04
CA ASP A 283 17.70 -7.40 30.44
C ASP A 283 16.41 -6.84 29.85
N ALA A 284 15.68 -6.04 30.64
CA ALA A 284 14.45 -5.39 30.20
C ALA A 284 14.67 -4.57 28.93
N ALA A 285 15.72 -3.73 28.90
CA ALA A 285 16.07 -2.95 27.72
C ALA A 285 16.37 -3.84 26.49
N LEU A 286 17.09 -4.95 26.67
CA LEU A 286 17.44 -5.86 25.58
C LEU A 286 16.25 -6.69 25.07
N VAL A 287 15.46 -7.29 25.95
CA VAL A 287 14.35 -8.17 25.55
C VAL A 287 13.20 -7.39 24.92
N LEU A 288 12.88 -6.20 25.44
CA LEU A 288 11.89 -5.30 24.83
C LEU A 288 12.37 -4.82 23.46
N SER A 289 13.68 -4.59 23.29
CA SER A 289 14.28 -4.36 21.97
C SER A 289 14.13 -5.59 21.05
N GLY A 290 14.19 -6.80 21.59
CA GLY A 290 13.87 -8.04 20.87
C GLY A 290 12.40 -8.15 20.43
N ALA A 291 11.45 -7.60 21.20
CA ALA A 291 10.05 -7.50 20.78
C ALA A 291 9.88 -6.59 19.55
N VAL A 292 10.67 -5.51 19.45
CA VAL A 292 10.74 -4.67 18.25
C VAL A 292 11.15 -5.50 17.02
N LEU A 293 12.19 -6.33 17.15
CA LEU A 293 12.61 -7.23 16.07
C LEU A 293 11.49 -8.16 15.63
N THR A 294 10.74 -8.71 16.58
CA THR A 294 9.59 -9.60 16.33
C THR A 294 8.55 -8.91 15.47
N SER A 295 8.22 -7.66 15.79
CA SER A 295 7.28 -6.85 15.01
C SER A 295 7.76 -6.60 13.59
N PHE A 296 9.03 -6.25 13.39
CA PHE A 296 9.60 -6.07 12.05
C PHE A 296 9.58 -7.36 11.22
N VAL A 297 9.91 -8.50 11.82
CA VAL A 297 9.84 -9.81 11.13
C VAL A 297 8.40 -10.18 10.79
N GLY A 298 7.48 -10.03 11.74
CA GLY A 298 6.06 -10.36 11.57
C GLY A 298 5.37 -9.50 10.51
N VAL A 299 5.51 -8.19 10.58
CA VAL A 299 4.91 -7.28 9.59
C VAL A 299 5.52 -7.46 8.20
N SER A 300 6.81 -7.82 8.12
CA SER A 300 7.47 -8.10 6.85
C SER A 300 6.82 -9.27 6.12
N GLY A 301 6.64 -10.40 6.80
CA GLY A 301 6.02 -11.57 6.20
C GLY A 301 4.53 -11.39 5.88
N LEU A 302 3.78 -10.68 6.73
CA LEU A 302 2.38 -10.34 6.45
C LEU A 302 2.25 -9.44 5.22
N THR A 303 2.99 -8.34 5.18
CA THR A 303 2.91 -7.34 4.10
C THR A 303 3.43 -7.92 2.78
N GLU A 304 4.47 -8.77 2.83
CA GLU A 304 4.95 -9.51 1.67
C GLU A 304 3.82 -10.38 1.08
N ARG A 305 3.12 -11.15 1.94
CA ARG A 305 1.98 -11.97 1.54
C ARG A 305 0.87 -11.13 0.91
N MET A 306 0.44 -10.05 1.57
CA MET A 306 -0.59 -9.15 1.03
C MET A 306 -0.21 -8.56 -0.33
N THR A 307 1.08 -8.24 -0.52
CA THR A 307 1.57 -7.68 -1.77
C THR A 307 1.59 -8.73 -2.89
N LEU A 308 1.98 -9.98 -2.58
CA LEU A 308 1.89 -11.11 -3.52
C LEU A 308 0.44 -11.37 -3.96
N ASP A 309 -0.52 -11.24 -3.03
CA ASP A 309 -1.95 -11.37 -3.30
C ASP A 309 -2.57 -10.13 -3.99
N ARG A 310 -1.71 -9.20 -4.43
CA ARG A 310 -2.00 -7.94 -5.17
C ARG A 310 -2.85 -6.94 -4.41
N ILE A 311 -2.88 -7.03 -3.08
CA ILE A 311 -3.61 -6.07 -2.23
C ILE A 311 -2.80 -4.78 -2.14
N LEU A 312 -1.52 -4.88 -1.82
CA LEU A 312 -0.60 -3.74 -1.73
C LEU A 312 0.22 -3.53 -3.02
N PRO A 313 0.88 -2.37 -3.19
CA PRO A 313 1.68 -2.07 -4.38
C PRO A 313 2.88 -3.00 -4.57
N SER A 314 3.10 -3.47 -5.80
CA SER A 314 4.14 -4.46 -6.12
C SER A 314 5.58 -4.00 -5.87
N PHE A 315 5.84 -2.69 -5.82
CA PHE A 315 7.18 -2.17 -5.54
C PHE A 315 7.68 -2.58 -4.14
N LEU A 316 6.79 -2.83 -3.18
CA LEU A 316 7.16 -3.29 -1.82
C LEU A 316 7.89 -4.65 -1.82
N LEU A 317 7.71 -5.47 -2.86
CA LEU A 317 8.39 -6.77 -3.00
C LEU A 317 9.84 -6.66 -3.47
N LYS A 318 10.38 -5.44 -3.62
CA LYS A 318 11.79 -5.28 -4.00
C LYS A 318 12.70 -5.83 -2.91
N ARG A 319 13.58 -6.77 -3.28
CA ARG A 319 14.51 -7.45 -2.38
C ARG A 319 15.93 -6.91 -2.52
N ASN A 320 16.68 -6.94 -1.42
CA ASN A 320 18.13 -6.72 -1.45
C ASN A 320 18.89 -8.02 -1.80
N LYS A 321 20.23 -7.95 -1.85
CA LYS A 321 21.11 -9.11 -2.13
C LYS A 321 20.97 -10.26 -1.11
N LYS A 322 20.47 -9.96 0.11
CA LYS A 322 20.25 -10.93 1.18
C LYS A 322 18.82 -11.53 1.17
N GLY A 323 17.98 -11.12 0.23
CA GLY A 323 16.61 -11.62 0.07
C GLY A 323 15.55 -10.92 0.93
N SER A 324 15.93 -9.90 1.72
CA SER A 324 14.99 -9.14 2.56
C SER A 324 14.22 -8.10 1.75
N THR A 325 12.91 -7.98 2.00
CA THR A 325 12.01 -6.97 1.44
C THR A 325 12.18 -5.63 2.17
N TYR A 326 13.31 -4.98 1.90
CA TYR A 326 13.76 -3.81 2.66
C TYR A 326 12.78 -2.62 2.63
N LEU A 327 12.01 -2.46 1.55
CA LEU A 327 11.00 -1.41 1.46
C LEU A 327 9.84 -1.61 2.44
N ILE A 328 9.49 -2.85 2.75
CA ILE A 328 8.46 -3.15 3.74
C ILE A 328 8.94 -2.75 5.14
N ALA A 329 10.16 -3.18 5.50
CA ALA A 329 10.76 -2.81 6.78
C ALA A 329 10.90 -1.28 6.92
N PHE A 330 11.34 -0.60 5.85
CA PHE A 330 11.46 0.86 5.83
C PHE A 330 10.10 1.57 5.95
N SER A 331 9.07 1.12 5.21
CA SER A 331 7.71 1.67 5.33
C SER A 331 7.13 1.46 6.73
N PHE A 332 7.41 0.32 7.37
CA PHE A 332 6.99 0.07 8.74
C PHE A 332 7.73 0.93 9.76
N PHE A 333 9.03 1.17 9.57
CA PHE A 333 9.80 2.12 10.37
C PHE A 333 9.22 3.55 10.28
N LEU A 334 8.85 3.99 9.07
CA LEU A 334 8.20 5.29 8.88
C LEU A 334 6.84 5.36 9.58
N LEU A 335 6.05 4.29 9.51
CA LEU A 335 4.78 4.18 10.23
C LEU A 335 5.00 4.31 11.75
N CYS A 336 5.90 3.52 12.33
CA CYS A 336 6.22 3.58 13.76
C CYS A 336 6.70 4.97 14.18
N THR A 337 7.62 5.56 13.41
CA THR A 337 8.15 6.91 13.67
C THR A 337 7.06 7.97 13.58
N SER A 338 6.17 7.90 12.58
CA SER A 338 5.07 8.87 12.44
C SER A 338 4.13 8.84 13.65
N VAL A 339 3.78 7.65 14.13
CA VAL A 339 2.88 7.49 15.27
C VAL A 339 3.54 7.99 16.55
N MET A 340 4.83 7.72 16.70
CA MET A 340 5.60 8.23 17.83
C MET A 340 5.66 9.77 17.88
N LEU A 341 5.82 10.42 16.72
CA LEU A 341 5.81 11.88 16.61
C LEU A 341 4.41 12.48 16.86
N ILE A 342 3.36 11.86 16.29
CA ILE A 342 1.96 12.30 16.46
C ILE A 342 1.54 12.20 17.93
N THR A 343 1.87 11.09 18.59
CA THR A 343 1.55 10.86 20.01
C THR A 343 2.45 11.63 20.97
N LYS A 344 3.52 12.27 20.48
CA LYS A 344 4.56 12.91 21.29
C LYS A 344 5.13 11.97 22.36
N GLY A 345 5.24 10.67 22.05
CA GLY A 345 5.73 9.65 22.98
C GLY A 345 4.77 9.28 24.12
N ARG A 346 3.49 9.68 24.07
CA ARG A 346 2.49 9.28 25.06
C ARG A 346 2.02 7.85 24.80
N LEU A 347 2.54 6.90 25.57
CA LEU A 347 2.33 5.46 25.38
C LEU A 347 0.90 4.99 25.72
N GLU A 348 0.19 5.69 26.59
CA GLU A 348 -1.18 5.34 26.99
C GLU A 348 -2.14 5.24 25.78
N ALA A 349 -1.96 6.12 24.80
CA ALA A 349 -2.71 6.10 23.56
C ALA A 349 -2.46 4.81 22.75
N LEU A 350 -1.20 4.35 22.72
CA LEU A 350 -0.80 3.18 21.95
C LEU A 350 -1.17 1.86 22.62
N ALA A 351 -1.21 1.82 23.94
CA ALA A 351 -1.65 0.64 24.71
C ALA A 351 -3.07 0.21 24.30
N GLY A 352 -3.96 1.17 24.05
CA GLY A 352 -5.30 0.90 23.55
C GLY A 352 -5.34 0.28 22.16
N VAL A 353 -4.56 0.84 21.23
CA VAL A 353 -4.40 0.31 19.86
C VAL A 353 -3.87 -1.12 19.91
N TYR A 354 -2.82 -1.34 20.69
CA TYR A 354 -2.17 -2.63 20.89
C TYR A 354 -3.17 -3.68 21.38
N THR A 355 -3.86 -3.40 22.49
CA THR A 355 -4.79 -4.33 23.14
C THR A 355 -5.94 -4.74 22.23
N ILE A 356 -6.63 -3.73 21.67
CA ILE A 356 -7.86 -3.95 20.90
C ILE A 356 -7.53 -4.63 19.58
N ALA A 357 -6.47 -4.20 18.89
CA ALA A 357 -6.06 -4.80 17.63
C ALA A 357 -5.61 -6.25 17.82
N PHE A 358 -4.75 -6.53 18.80
CA PHE A 358 -4.25 -7.86 19.09
C PHE A 358 -5.37 -8.86 19.41
N LEU A 359 -6.24 -8.53 20.37
CA LEU A 359 -7.34 -9.42 20.75
C LEU A 359 -8.33 -9.63 19.61
N SER A 360 -8.60 -8.59 18.81
CA SER A 360 -9.44 -8.71 17.61
C SER A 360 -8.83 -9.66 16.57
N VAL A 361 -7.50 -9.62 16.36
CA VAL A 361 -6.80 -10.55 15.47
C VAL A 361 -6.92 -11.99 15.98
N MET A 362 -6.80 -12.22 17.29
CA MET A 362 -6.99 -13.56 17.87
C MET A 362 -8.41 -14.09 17.65
N VAL A 363 -9.44 -13.27 17.85
CA VAL A 363 -10.83 -13.63 17.56
C VAL A 363 -10.99 -13.97 16.08
N LEU A 364 -10.50 -13.12 15.18
CA LEU A 364 -10.56 -13.33 13.73
C LEU A 364 -9.81 -14.60 13.30
N PHE A 365 -8.69 -14.91 13.93
CA PHE A 365 -7.95 -16.15 13.71
C PHE A 365 -8.78 -17.37 14.12
N GLY A 366 -9.42 -17.32 15.30
CA GLY A 366 -10.34 -18.37 15.77
C GLY A 366 -11.53 -18.57 14.82
N ILE A 367 -12.15 -17.49 14.36
CA ILE A 367 -13.20 -17.51 13.33
C ILE A 367 -12.65 -18.14 12.04
N GLY A 368 -11.43 -17.78 11.62
CA GLY A 368 -10.74 -18.40 10.50
C GLY A 368 -10.60 -19.93 10.66
N ASN A 369 -10.29 -20.42 11.87
CA ASN A 369 -10.24 -21.86 12.16
C ASN A 369 -11.63 -22.52 12.06
N ILE A 370 -12.69 -21.89 12.57
CA ILE A 370 -14.09 -22.36 12.40
C ILE A 370 -14.41 -22.50 10.90
N LEU A 371 -14.14 -21.46 10.12
CA LEU A 371 -14.45 -21.45 8.69
C LEU A 371 -13.59 -22.44 7.91
N LEU A 372 -12.34 -22.67 8.31
CA LEU A 372 -11.48 -23.71 7.75
C LEU A 372 -12.11 -25.10 7.97
N LYS A 373 -12.58 -25.38 9.20
CA LYS A 373 -13.25 -26.65 9.52
C LYS A 373 -14.56 -26.85 8.76
N ILE A 374 -15.29 -25.78 8.44
CA ILE A 374 -16.59 -25.89 7.75
C ILE A 374 -16.41 -25.93 6.23
N ARG A 375 -15.67 -24.97 5.67
CA ARG A 375 -15.57 -24.74 4.21
C ARG A 375 -14.43 -25.53 3.56
N ARG A 376 -13.46 -26.00 4.33
CA ARG A 376 -12.25 -26.71 3.83
C ARG A 376 -11.98 -28.02 4.58
N LYS A 377 -13.04 -28.81 4.81
CA LYS A 377 -13.01 -30.08 5.58
C LYS A 377 -11.93 -31.07 5.16
N ASN A 378 -11.65 -31.13 3.85
CA ASN A 378 -10.74 -32.10 3.22
C ASN A 378 -9.26 -31.70 3.27
N LEU A 379 -8.92 -30.48 3.73
CA LEU A 379 -7.52 -30.09 3.84
C LEU A 379 -6.80 -30.98 4.87
N PRO A 380 -5.58 -31.49 4.54
CA PRO A 380 -4.79 -32.26 5.48
C PRO A 380 -4.38 -31.36 6.64
N ARG A 381 -4.73 -31.82 7.84
CA ARG A 381 -4.54 -31.08 9.09
C ARG A 381 -3.71 -31.92 10.03
N PRO A 382 -2.45 -31.53 10.28
CA PRO A 382 -1.57 -32.36 11.09
C PRO A 382 -1.79 -32.19 12.59
N GLU A 383 -2.56 -31.17 13.00
CA GLU A 383 -3.19 -31.05 14.31
C GLU A 383 -4.65 -30.64 14.13
N ARG A 384 -5.51 -30.99 15.08
CA ARG A 384 -6.92 -30.56 15.11
C ARG A 384 -7.28 -30.05 16.49
N SER A 385 -7.81 -28.83 16.55
CA SER A 385 -8.46 -28.29 17.74
C SER A 385 -9.83 -28.94 17.93
N ASN A 386 -10.24 -29.14 19.19
CA ASN A 386 -11.60 -29.56 19.52
C ASN A 386 -12.55 -28.37 19.35
N TRP A 387 -13.79 -28.60 18.91
CA TRP A 387 -14.83 -27.57 18.76
C TRP A 387 -15.11 -26.83 20.07
N ILE A 388 -15.24 -27.56 21.18
CA ILE A 388 -15.50 -26.96 22.49
C ILE A 388 -14.31 -26.07 22.91
N ALA A 389 -13.08 -26.57 22.74
CA ALA A 389 -11.86 -25.81 23.03
C ALA A 389 -11.75 -24.53 22.19
N LEU A 390 -12.12 -24.60 20.91
CA LEU A 390 -12.12 -23.47 19.98
C LEU A 390 -13.15 -22.40 20.39
N LEU A 391 -14.39 -22.81 20.67
CA LEU A 391 -15.44 -21.88 21.09
C LEU A 391 -15.13 -21.23 22.44
N LEU A 392 -14.61 -22.02 23.39
CA LEU A 392 -14.16 -21.52 24.68
C LEU A 392 -13.03 -20.51 24.54
N ALA A 393 -12.01 -20.82 23.72
CA ALA A 393 -10.88 -19.91 23.50
C ALA A 393 -11.33 -18.57 22.89
N ILE A 394 -12.20 -18.60 21.88
CA ILE A 394 -12.77 -17.39 21.27
C ILE A 394 -13.60 -16.61 22.30
N GLY A 395 -14.47 -17.30 23.06
CA GLY A 395 -15.30 -16.68 24.09
C GLY A 395 -14.46 -15.96 25.16
N MET A 396 -13.38 -16.58 25.64
CA MET A 396 -12.47 -15.98 26.61
C MET A 396 -11.76 -14.74 26.06
N VAL A 397 -11.34 -14.74 24.79
CA VAL A 397 -10.73 -13.54 24.17
C VAL A 397 -11.76 -12.42 23.98
N ILE A 398 -13.00 -12.75 23.61
CA ILE A 398 -14.09 -11.76 23.52
C ILE A 398 -14.36 -11.15 24.90
N LEU A 399 -14.41 -11.96 25.96
CA LEU A 399 -14.56 -11.47 27.33
C LEU A 399 -13.39 -10.55 27.73
N ALA A 400 -12.16 -10.92 27.37
CA ALA A 400 -10.99 -10.07 27.61
C ALA A 400 -11.10 -8.72 26.89
N LEU A 401 -11.54 -8.73 25.62
CA LEU A 401 -11.73 -7.54 24.81
C LEU A 401 -12.81 -6.62 25.40
N ILE A 402 -13.94 -7.19 25.82
CA ILE A 402 -15.02 -6.46 26.51
C ILE A 402 -14.51 -5.85 27.81
N GLY A 403 -13.78 -6.62 28.63
CA GLY A 403 -13.23 -6.10 29.88
C GLY A 403 -12.25 -4.94 29.67
N ASN A 404 -11.37 -5.03 28.66
CA ASN A 404 -10.48 -3.92 28.31
C ASN A 404 -11.23 -2.67 27.83
N ALA A 405 -12.29 -2.84 27.04
CA ALA A 405 -13.13 -1.73 26.60
C ALA A 405 -13.87 -1.04 27.77
N ILE A 406 -14.26 -1.81 28.80
CA ILE A 406 -14.87 -1.28 30.02
C ILE A 406 -13.84 -0.57 30.91
N MET A 407 -12.65 -1.15 31.08
CA MET A 407 -11.60 -0.62 31.95
C MET A 407 -11.11 0.76 31.50
N ASN A 408 -10.91 0.94 30.18
CA ASN A 408 -10.36 2.16 29.61
C ASN A 408 -11.11 2.55 28.33
N PRO A 409 -12.29 3.20 28.42
CA PRO A 409 -13.08 3.58 27.23
C PRO A 409 -12.31 4.49 26.26
N ALA A 410 -11.35 5.28 26.77
CA ALA A 410 -10.46 6.11 25.96
C ALA A 410 -9.63 5.29 24.95
N TYR A 411 -9.29 4.03 25.27
CA TYR A 411 -8.55 3.15 24.36
C TYR A 411 -9.32 2.86 23.08
N LEU A 412 -10.65 2.76 23.16
CA LEU A 412 -11.48 2.53 21.99
C LEU A 412 -11.44 3.73 21.04
N ASN A 413 -11.49 4.96 21.58
CA ASN A 413 -11.41 6.18 20.78
C ASN A 413 -10.08 6.26 20.03
N VAL A 414 -8.97 6.03 20.73
CA VAL A 414 -7.64 6.05 20.12
C VAL A 414 -7.50 4.93 19.08
N PHE A 415 -7.97 3.72 19.39
CA PHE A 415 -7.99 2.63 18.42
C PHE A 415 -8.71 3.02 17.13
N ILE A 416 -9.90 3.63 17.22
CA ILE A 416 -10.67 4.08 16.05
C ILE A 416 -9.91 5.13 15.24
N GLU A 417 -9.24 6.08 15.90
CA GLU A 417 -8.45 7.15 15.27
C GLU A 417 -7.32 6.60 14.38
N TYR A 418 -6.65 5.52 14.79
CA TYR A 418 -5.62 4.86 13.97
C TYR A 418 -6.21 3.84 12.99
N PHE A 419 -7.27 3.15 13.38
CA PHE A 419 -7.88 2.09 12.59
C PHE A 419 -8.55 2.64 11.33
N ILE A 420 -9.32 3.73 11.41
CA ILE A 420 -10.06 4.28 10.26
C ILE A 420 -9.10 4.70 9.12
N PRO A 421 -8.06 5.53 9.34
CA PRO A 421 -7.14 5.92 8.27
C PRO A 421 -6.39 4.73 7.68
N THR A 422 -5.92 3.80 8.51
CA THR A 422 -5.20 2.61 8.04
C THR A 422 -6.11 1.72 7.19
N MET A 423 -7.35 1.49 7.63
CA MET A 423 -8.33 0.73 6.88
C MET A 423 -8.72 1.44 5.58
N LEU A 424 -8.85 2.76 5.58
CA LEU A 424 -9.12 3.56 4.38
C LEU A 424 -8.05 3.35 3.32
N ILE A 425 -6.75 3.39 3.69
CA ILE A 425 -5.64 3.12 2.77
C ILE A 425 -5.80 1.72 2.14
N VAL A 426 -6.10 0.71 2.95
CA VAL A 426 -6.27 -0.68 2.46
C VAL A 426 -7.50 -0.81 1.55
N VAL A 427 -8.61 -0.16 1.88
CA VAL A 427 -9.82 -0.14 1.04
C VAL A 427 -9.56 0.56 -0.30
N ILE A 428 -8.84 1.68 -0.32
CA ILE A 428 -8.41 2.36 -1.54
C ILE A 428 -7.54 1.42 -2.38
N MET A 429 -6.58 0.72 -1.76
CA MET A 429 -5.70 -0.21 -2.46
C MET A 429 -6.43 -1.43 -3.04
N LEU A 430 -7.43 -1.97 -2.32
CA LEU A 430 -8.29 -3.05 -2.81
C LEU A 430 -9.13 -2.61 -4.02
N ASN A 431 -9.64 -1.38 -4.00
CA ASN A 431 -10.51 -0.84 -5.04
C ASN A 431 -9.77 0.03 -6.07
N ARG A 432 -8.44 -0.01 -6.11
CA ARG A 432 -7.62 0.93 -6.91
C ARG A 432 -7.95 0.93 -8.40
N VAL A 433 -8.31 -0.22 -8.98
CA VAL A 433 -8.66 -0.30 -10.42
C VAL A 433 -10.00 0.40 -10.68
N PHE A 434 -10.97 0.24 -9.77
CA PHE A 434 -12.25 0.94 -9.86
C PHE A 434 -12.04 2.45 -9.74
N ILE A 435 -11.24 2.89 -8.76
CA ILE A 435 -10.90 4.30 -8.56
C ILE A 435 -10.18 4.88 -9.79
N LEU A 436 -9.19 4.19 -10.33
CA LEU A 436 -8.47 4.62 -11.53
C LEU A 436 -9.39 4.69 -12.76
N LYS A 437 -10.32 3.74 -12.92
CA LYS A 437 -11.34 3.79 -13.97
C LYS A 437 -12.31 4.95 -13.77
N LEU A 438 -12.71 5.24 -12.54
CA LEU A 438 -13.54 6.41 -12.23
C LEU A 438 -12.83 7.71 -12.60
N ILE A 439 -11.56 7.86 -12.19
CA ILE A 439 -10.72 9.02 -12.55
C ILE A 439 -10.59 9.13 -14.06
N LEU A 440 -10.30 8.03 -14.76
CA LEU A 440 -10.20 8.02 -16.22
C LEU A 440 -11.53 8.43 -16.88
N ASN A 441 -12.65 7.93 -16.40
CA ASN A 441 -13.97 8.29 -16.91
C ASN A 441 -14.30 9.76 -16.68
N ILE A 442 -13.91 10.32 -15.53
CA ILE A 442 -14.06 11.76 -15.23
C ILE A 442 -13.22 12.59 -16.21
N ILE A 443 -11.95 12.23 -16.41
CA ILE A 443 -11.06 12.91 -17.37
C ILE A 443 -11.66 12.86 -18.78
N LEU A 444 -12.12 11.68 -19.23
CA LEU A 444 -12.73 11.52 -20.55
C LEU A 444 -14.06 12.27 -20.68
N TYR A 445 -14.86 12.36 -19.61
CA TYR A 445 -16.10 13.12 -19.59
C TYR A 445 -15.84 14.61 -19.87
N PHE A 446 -14.83 15.20 -19.22
CA PHE A 446 -14.43 16.59 -19.46
C PHE A 446 -13.69 16.81 -20.78
N PHE A 447 -12.99 15.80 -21.31
CA PHE A 447 -12.22 15.93 -22.55
C PHE A 447 -13.08 15.76 -23.83
N ARG A 448 -14.17 14.97 -23.78
CA ARG A 448 -15.04 14.72 -24.95
C ARG A 448 -15.64 15.99 -25.59
N PRO A 449 -16.11 17.00 -24.84
CA PRO A 449 -16.56 18.27 -25.42
C PRO A 449 -15.45 18.99 -26.17
N LEU A 450 -14.24 19.03 -25.60
CA LEU A 450 -13.07 19.65 -26.21
C LEU A 450 -12.69 18.95 -27.52
N GLU A 451 -12.64 17.62 -27.52
CA GLU A 451 -12.35 16.82 -28.71
C GLU A 451 -13.35 17.09 -29.84
N ARG A 452 -14.66 17.17 -29.53
CA ARG A 452 -15.70 17.52 -30.51
C ARG A 452 -15.48 18.91 -31.09
N SER A 453 -15.12 19.90 -30.27
CA SER A 453 -14.84 21.26 -30.73
C SER A 453 -13.63 21.30 -31.66
N VAL A 454 -12.53 20.63 -31.32
CA VAL A 454 -11.33 20.55 -32.16
C VAL A 454 -11.63 19.88 -33.51
N ARG A 455 -12.38 18.77 -33.51
CA ARG A 455 -12.78 18.10 -34.76
C ARG A 455 -13.65 19.00 -35.66
N ARG A 456 -14.57 19.77 -35.07
CA ARG A 456 -15.40 20.74 -35.83
C ARG A 456 -14.57 21.85 -36.43
N LEU A 457 -13.62 22.41 -35.68
CA LEU A 457 -12.70 23.43 -36.18
C LEU A 457 -11.85 22.91 -37.34
N HIS A 458 -11.27 21.72 -37.19
CA HIS A 458 -10.50 21.06 -38.24
C HIS A 458 -11.32 20.87 -39.54
N ALA A 459 -12.54 20.34 -39.43
CA ALA A 459 -13.42 20.18 -40.60
C ALA A 459 -13.85 21.52 -41.22
N GLY A 460 -14.07 22.55 -40.40
CA GLY A 460 -14.40 23.90 -40.86
C GLY A 460 -13.26 24.52 -41.69
N ILE A 461 -12.02 24.42 -41.18
CA ILE A 461 -10.83 24.92 -41.88
C ILE A 461 -10.64 24.21 -43.22
N LEU A 462 -10.76 22.87 -43.25
CA LEU A 462 -10.63 22.11 -44.50
C LEU A 462 -11.68 22.49 -45.55
N ARG A 463 -12.93 22.74 -45.14
CA ARG A 463 -13.99 23.20 -46.07
C ARG A 463 -13.66 24.57 -46.66
N ILE A 464 -13.11 25.49 -45.86
CA ILE A 464 -12.70 26.80 -46.34
C ILE A 464 -11.56 26.67 -47.36
N ILE A 465 -10.55 25.85 -47.08
CA ILE A 465 -9.43 25.58 -48.01
C ILE A 465 -9.94 24.99 -49.32
N ASN A 466 -10.83 24.00 -49.26
CA ASN A 466 -11.38 23.38 -50.47
C ASN A 466 -12.21 24.37 -51.28
N LYS A 467 -13.05 25.19 -50.62
CA LYS A 467 -13.84 26.22 -51.30
C LYS A 467 -12.96 27.25 -52.03
N ILE A 468 -11.82 27.62 -51.47
CA ILE A 468 -10.86 28.52 -52.12
C ILE A 468 -10.29 27.85 -53.37
N ASN A 469 -9.82 26.60 -53.25
CA ASN A 469 -9.18 25.85 -54.34
C ASN A 469 -10.13 25.40 -55.47
N GLU A 470 -11.44 25.31 -55.20
CA GLU A 470 -12.47 24.96 -56.19
C GLU A 470 -12.82 26.11 -57.14
N GLN A 471 -12.33 27.33 -56.88
CA GLN A 471 -12.60 28.50 -57.71
C GLN A 471 -12.10 28.30 -59.14
N GLU A 472 -12.99 28.33 -60.12
CA GLU A 472 -12.64 28.13 -61.53
C GLU A 472 -12.08 29.41 -62.16
N PHE A 473 -11.07 29.25 -63.02
CA PHE A 473 -10.50 30.31 -63.84
C PHE A 473 -10.71 30.00 -65.31
N VAL A 474 -10.72 31.02 -66.16
CA VAL A 474 -10.92 30.88 -67.60
C VAL A 474 -9.74 31.49 -68.32
N TYR A 475 -9.17 30.80 -69.29
CA TYR A 475 -8.20 31.34 -70.23
C TYR A 475 -8.77 31.24 -71.64
N PHE A 476 -8.86 32.37 -72.34
CA PHE A 476 -9.28 32.39 -73.74
C PHE A 476 -8.07 32.26 -74.65
N THR A 477 -8.16 31.35 -75.63
CA THR A 477 -7.11 31.05 -76.60
C THR A 477 -7.66 31.13 -78.02
N LYS A 478 -6.79 31.45 -78.99
CA LYS A 478 -7.10 31.51 -80.42
C LYS A 478 -6.22 30.57 -81.26
N ASP A 479 -5.75 29.48 -80.67
CA ASP A 479 -4.72 28.53 -81.19
C ASP A 479 -3.30 28.82 -80.66
N ASP A 480 -3.18 29.06 -79.35
CA ASP A 480 -1.87 29.25 -78.70
C ASP A 480 -1.06 27.95 -78.69
N ASP A 481 0.26 28.07 -78.81
CA ASP A 481 1.16 26.92 -78.77
C ASP A 481 1.36 26.37 -77.33
N VAL A 482 1.88 25.15 -77.23
CA VAL A 482 2.22 24.53 -75.95
C VAL A 482 3.10 25.42 -75.06
N ALA A 483 3.99 26.23 -75.65
CA ALA A 483 4.87 27.10 -74.89
C ALA A 483 4.08 28.21 -74.16
N THR A 484 3.10 28.81 -74.84
CA THR A 484 2.23 29.85 -74.28
C THR A 484 1.29 29.27 -73.24
N LEU A 485 0.60 28.17 -73.55
CA LEU A 485 -0.27 27.47 -72.62
C LEU A 485 0.49 26.98 -71.36
N ASN A 486 1.72 26.48 -71.52
CA ASN A 486 2.57 26.10 -70.40
C ASN A 486 2.88 27.29 -69.47
N LYS A 487 3.13 28.47 -70.03
CA LYS A 487 3.36 29.65 -69.18
C LYS A 487 2.07 30.10 -68.48
N VAL A 488 0.90 29.94 -69.10
CA VAL A 488 -0.40 30.14 -68.44
C VAL A 488 -0.56 29.18 -67.27
N MET A 489 -0.24 27.90 -67.44
CA MET A 489 -0.25 26.92 -66.36
C MET A 489 0.69 27.29 -65.21
N LEU A 490 1.90 27.74 -65.52
CA LEU A 490 2.85 28.22 -64.52
C LEU A 490 2.36 29.47 -63.80
N TYR A 491 1.69 30.39 -64.49
CA TYR A 491 1.10 31.57 -63.88
C TYR A 491 -0.02 31.18 -62.90
N ILE A 492 -0.96 30.34 -63.34
CA ILE A 492 -2.07 29.85 -62.52
C ILE A 492 -1.52 29.13 -61.28
N LYS A 493 -0.56 28.22 -61.46
CA LYS A 493 0.05 27.48 -60.35
C LYS A 493 0.78 28.36 -59.33
N ARG A 494 1.38 29.47 -59.77
CA ARG A 494 2.17 30.37 -58.90
C ARG A 494 1.33 31.44 -58.21
N ASN A 495 0.29 31.95 -58.88
CA ASN A 495 -0.40 33.16 -58.47
C ASN A 495 -1.87 32.92 -58.08
N GLU A 496 -2.47 31.80 -58.49
CA GLU A 496 -3.89 31.52 -58.23
C GLU A 496 -4.05 30.28 -57.35
N HIS A 497 -4.90 30.39 -56.34
CA HIS A 497 -5.26 29.26 -55.48
C HIS A 497 -6.43 28.50 -56.11
N THR A 498 -6.18 27.81 -57.22
CA THR A 498 -7.17 27.03 -57.97
C THR A 498 -6.66 25.66 -58.37
N ARG A 499 -7.60 24.73 -58.54
CA ARG A 499 -7.38 23.42 -59.15
C ARG A 499 -8.18 23.22 -60.43
N ARG A 500 -8.77 24.27 -61.01
CA ARG A 500 -9.65 24.16 -62.18
C ARG A 500 -9.45 25.33 -63.15
N LEU A 501 -9.05 25.02 -64.37
CA LEU A 501 -8.87 25.99 -65.44
C LEU A 501 -9.68 25.57 -66.67
N LYS A 502 -10.53 26.47 -67.15
CA LYS A 502 -11.25 26.33 -68.42
C LYS A 502 -10.45 27.00 -69.52
N ILE A 503 -10.05 26.26 -70.54
CA ILE A 503 -9.42 26.80 -71.75
C ILE A 503 -10.52 26.94 -72.80
N VAL A 504 -10.77 28.17 -73.25
CA VAL A 504 -11.92 28.49 -74.10
C VAL A 504 -11.43 29.00 -75.45
N ALA A 505 -11.77 28.27 -76.51
CA ALA A 505 -11.53 28.70 -77.89
C ALA A 505 -12.82 29.26 -78.49
N VAL A 506 -12.78 30.51 -78.95
CA VAL A 506 -13.91 31.20 -79.58
C VAL A 506 -13.65 31.33 -81.07
N LEU A 507 -14.49 30.68 -81.88
CA LEU A 507 -14.30 30.50 -83.33
C LEU A 507 -15.38 31.21 -84.13
N LYS A 508 -15.01 31.75 -85.30
CA LYS A 508 -15.97 32.28 -86.28
C LYS A 508 -16.57 31.15 -87.13
N GLU A 509 -17.68 31.43 -87.80
CA GLU A 509 -18.39 30.48 -88.68
C GLU A 509 -17.44 29.95 -89.77
N ASN A 510 -17.24 28.62 -89.81
CA ASN A 510 -16.26 27.86 -90.62
C ASN A 510 -14.78 27.83 -90.16
N GLU A 511 -14.44 28.38 -89.00
CA GLU A 511 -13.10 28.26 -88.42
C GLU A 511 -12.96 26.92 -87.65
N LYS A 512 -11.84 26.21 -87.85
CA LYS A 512 -11.54 24.94 -87.18
C LYS A 512 -10.34 25.10 -86.25
N ILE A 513 -10.38 24.44 -85.09
CA ILE A 513 -9.24 24.34 -84.17
C ILE A 513 -8.18 23.42 -84.77
N SER A 514 -6.90 23.74 -84.53
CA SER A 514 -5.80 22.84 -84.87
C SER A 514 -5.83 21.58 -84.01
N GLU A 515 -5.63 20.42 -84.63
CA GLU A 515 -5.44 19.15 -83.90
C GLU A 515 -4.24 19.22 -82.92
N THR A 516 -3.27 20.10 -83.20
CA THR A 516 -2.11 20.33 -82.31
C THR A 516 -2.52 20.96 -80.97
N LEU A 517 -3.46 21.92 -80.95
CA LEU A 517 -3.91 22.56 -79.71
C LEU A 517 -4.57 21.56 -78.76
N LEU A 518 -5.39 20.65 -79.30
CA LEU A 518 -6.03 19.61 -78.50
C LEU A 518 -4.99 18.67 -77.89
N SER A 519 -4.02 18.23 -78.69
CA SER A 519 -2.89 17.41 -78.21
C SER A 519 -2.07 18.15 -77.13
N ASP A 520 -1.80 19.44 -77.32
CA ASP A 520 -1.03 20.24 -76.38
C ASP A 520 -1.74 20.41 -75.03
N ILE A 521 -3.06 20.61 -75.05
CA ILE A 521 -3.88 20.65 -73.82
C ILE A 521 -3.85 19.29 -73.10
N GLU A 522 -3.93 18.17 -73.83
CA GLU A 522 -3.82 16.82 -73.23
C GLU A 522 -2.43 16.55 -72.64
N VAL A 523 -1.37 17.09 -73.23
CA VAL A 523 -0.03 17.04 -72.65
C VAL A 523 0.02 17.85 -71.36
N LEU A 524 -0.55 19.06 -71.36
CA LEU A 524 -0.55 19.92 -70.17
C LEU A 524 -1.42 19.39 -69.04
N ASP A 525 -2.57 18.77 -69.32
CA ASP A 525 -3.42 18.14 -68.30
C ASP A 525 -2.69 16.99 -67.59
N ARG A 526 -1.83 16.26 -68.33
CA ARG A 526 -0.96 15.21 -67.77
C ARG A 526 0.22 15.77 -66.98
N GLU A 527 0.84 16.85 -67.45
CA GLU A 527 1.99 17.49 -66.79
C GLU A 527 1.58 18.23 -65.49
N TYR A 528 0.34 18.72 -65.43
CA TYR A 528 -0.19 19.49 -64.31
C TYR A 528 -1.38 18.78 -63.63
N PRO A 529 -1.19 17.59 -63.02
CA PRO A 529 -2.29 16.78 -62.46
C PRO A 529 -3.03 17.45 -61.29
N ASP A 530 -2.43 18.48 -60.66
CA ASP A 530 -3.04 19.24 -59.57
C ASP A 530 -4.07 20.28 -60.05
N VAL A 531 -4.12 20.58 -61.36
CA VAL A 531 -5.03 21.54 -61.98
C VAL A 531 -5.82 20.83 -63.08
N LYS A 532 -7.11 20.60 -62.85
CA LYS A 532 -8.00 19.99 -63.83
C LYS A 532 -8.26 20.95 -64.99
N LEU A 533 -7.87 20.56 -66.19
CA LEU A 533 -8.15 21.32 -67.40
C LEU A 533 -9.51 20.92 -67.99
N GLU A 534 -10.26 21.91 -68.45
CA GLU A 534 -11.50 21.72 -69.19
C GLU A 534 -11.43 22.55 -70.47
N PHE A 535 -11.42 21.89 -71.62
CA PHE A 535 -11.42 22.59 -72.90
C PHE A 535 -12.85 22.82 -73.39
N ILE A 536 -13.17 24.05 -73.79
CA ILE A 536 -14.47 24.46 -74.31
C ILE A 536 -14.29 25.15 -75.65
N GLN A 537 -14.84 24.56 -76.70
CA GLN A 537 -14.98 25.18 -78.00
C GLN A 537 -16.33 25.84 -78.12
N MET A 538 -16.37 27.09 -78.60
CA MET A 538 -17.63 27.78 -78.86
C MET A 538 -17.58 28.66 -80.10
N GLU A 539 -18.72 28.80 -80.75
CA GLU A 539 -18.90 29.65 -81.92
C GLU A 539 -19.34 31.07 -81.49
N GLY A 540 -18.67 32.09 -82.03
CA GLY A 540 -18.98 33.48 -81.76
C GLY A 540 -17.83 34.44 -82.04
N GLU A 541 -18.03 35.71 -81.69
CA GLU A 541 -17.00 36.74 -81.77
C GLU A 541 -16.47 37.07 -80.37
N PHE A 542 -15.16 36.93 -80.17
CA PHE A 542 -14.51 37.29 -78.91
C PHE A 542 -14.59 38.80 -78.69
N GLY A 543 -15.09 39.23 -77.52
CA GLY A 543 -15.18 40.64 -77.16
C GLY A 543 -15.92 40.87 -75.84
N PRO A 544 -16.08 42.15 -75.42
CA PRO A 544 -16.68 42.51 -74.13
C PRO A 544 -18.06 41.90 -73.87
N LYS A 545 -18.90 41.80 -74.91
CA LYS A 545 -20.24 41.22 -74.82
C LYS A 545 -20.19 39.73 -74.47
N LEU A 546 -19.28 38.98 -75.09
CA LEU A 546 -19.10 37.55 -74.83
C LEU A 546 -18.54 37.30 -73.43
N ILE A 547 -17.52 38.07 -73.02
CA ILE A 547 -16.93 37.98 -71.68
C ILE A 547 -17.99 38.23 -70.60
N LYS A 548 -18.81 39.28 -70.73
CA LYS A 548 -19.90 39.56 -69.78
C LYS A 548 -20.97 38.46 -69.77
N LYS A 549 -21.31 37.92 -70.95
CA LYS A 549 -22.24 36.78 -71.07
C LYS A 549 -21.71 35.56 -70.34
N LEU A 550 -20.45 35.19 -70.58
CA LEU A 550 -19.78 34.04 -69.98
C LEU A 550 -19.57 34.22 -68.47
N SER A 551 -19.22 35.42 -68.02
CA SER A 551 -19.12 35.76 -66.60
C SER A 551 -20.43 35.51 -65.87
N LYS A 552 -21.56 35.90 -66.47
CA LYS A 552 -22.89 35.63 -65.92
C LYS A 552 -23.28 34.14 -66.04
N GLN A 553 -22.96 33.49 -67.15
CA GLN A 553 -23.31 32.10 -67.40
C GLN A 553 -22.56 31.13 -66.47
N TRP A 554 -21.26 31.36 -66.25
CA TRP A 554 -20.44 30.53 -65.37
C TRP A 554 -20.40 31.05 -63.93
N ASN A 555 -21.09 32.16 -63.64
CA ASN A 555 -21.06 32.83 -62.34
C ASN A 555 -19.62 33.10 -61.87
N LEU A 556 -18.78 33.56 -62.80
CA LEU A 556 -17.36 33.85 -62.58
C LEU A 556 -17.11 35.35 -62.72
N PRO A 557 -16.44 35.98 -61.73
CA PRO A 557 -15.96 37.35 -61.87
C PRO A 557 -15.08 37.50 -63.11
N ILE A 558 -15.21 38.62 -63.84
CA ILE A 558 -14.45 38.86 -65.08
C ILE A 558 -12.93 38.86 -64.82
N ASN A 559 -12.50 39.27 -63.63
CA ASN A 559 -11.09 39.19 -63.22
C ASN A 559 -10.56 37.76 -63.09
N PHE A 560 -11.39 36.72 -63.10
CA PHE A 560 -10.94 35.32 -63.17
C PHE A 560 -10.85 34.80 -64.60
N MET A 561 -11.06 35.68 -65.56
CA MET A 561 -10.87 35.41 -66.98
C MET A 561 -9.57 36.05 -67.46
N PHE A 562 -8.87 35.31 -68.31
CA PHE A 562 -7.54 35.65 -68.77
C PHE A 562 -7.44 35.58 -70.28
N ILE A 563 -6.58 36.43 -70.84
CA ILE A 563 -6.18 36.40 -72.26
C ILE A 563 -4.65 36.53 -72.36
N ALA A 564 -4.07 36.05 -73.45
CA ALA A 564 -2.72 36.43 -73.86
C ALA A 564 -2.63 37.94 -74.09
N SER A 565 -1.43 38.52 -73.93
CA SER A 565 -1.19 39.93 -74.21
C SER A 565 -1.53 40.26 -75.68
N PRO A 566 -2.52 41.13 -75.94
CA PRO A 566 -2.94 41.45 -77.31
C PRO A 566 -1.90 42.30 -78.04
N GLY A 567 -1.73 42.08 -79.34
CA GLY A 567 -0.87 42.93 -80.20
C GLY A 567 -1.55 44.21 -80.70
N ASP A 568 -0.81 45.05 -81.42
CA ASP A 568 -1.22 46.41 -81.86
C ASP A 568 -2.49 46.47 -82.74
N HIS A 569 -2.93 45.33 -83.28
CA HIS A 569 -4.08 45.21 -84.18
C HIS A 569 -5.32 44.63 -83.49
N PHE A 570 -5.35 44.57 -82.16
CA PHE A 570 -6.47 44.06 -81.39
C PHE A 570 -7.65 45.04 -81.36
N PRO A 571 -8.89 44.62 -81.68
CA PRO A 571 -10.01 45.52 -82.00
C PRO A 571 -10.66 46.21 -80.79
N TYR A 572 -10.21 45.94 -79.55
CA TYR A 572 -10.79 46.49 -78.33
C TYR A 572 -9.72 47.07 -77.41
N ARG A 573 -10.06 48.10 -76.63
CA ARG A 573 -9.19 48.56 -75.54
C ARG A 573 -9.32 47.63 -74.34
N ILE A 574 -8.24 47.40 -73.59
CA ILE A 574 -8.24 46.49 -72.42
C ILE A 574 -9.32 46.89 -71.39
N GLU A 575 -9.53 48.20 -71.19
CA GLU A 575 -10.57 48.74 -70.31
C GLU A 575 -11.99 48.31 -70.72
N GLU A 576 -12.23 48.14 -72.02
CA GLU A 576 -13.54 47.73 -72.56
C GLU A 576 -13.86 46.26 -72.24
N LEU A 577 -12.85 45.43 -71.99
CA LEU A 577 -13.01 44.03 -71.60
C LEU A 577 -13.48 43.86 -70.14
N GLY A 578 -13.58 44.94 -69.36
CA GLY A 578 -14.28 44.94 -68.07
C GLY A 578 -13.52 44.24 -66.93
N GLY A 579 -12.18 44.24 -66.97
CA GLY A 579 -11.33 43.72 -65.90
C GLY A 579 -10.74 42.32 -66.15
N VAL A 580 -10.77 41.83 -67.39
CA VAL A 580 -10.01 40.63 -67.81
C VAL A 580 -8.53 40.85 -67.52
N ARG A 581 -7.85 39.83 -67.01
CA ARG A 581 -6.42 39.90 -66.70
C ARG A 581 -5.57 39.40 -67.86
N LEU A 582 -4.46 40.07 -68.11
CA LEU A 582 -3.50 39.66 -69.13
C LEU A 582 -2.53 38.67 -68.51
N ILE A 583 -2.35 37.52 -69.15
CA ILE A 583 -1.28 36.58 -68.84
C ILE A 583 -0.36 36.53 -70.05
N ILE A 584 0.83 37.10 -69.86
CA ILE A 584 2.01 36.97 -70.73
C ILE A 584 1.89 37.62 -72.09
#